data_AF-A0A954FRE9-F1
#
_entry.id   AF-A0A954FRE9-F1
#
_cell.length_a   1.000
_cell.length_b   1.000
_cell.length_c   1.000
_cell.angle_alpha   90.00
_cell.angle_beta   90.00
_cell.angle_gamma   90.00
#
_symmetry.space_group_name_H-M   'P 1'
#
loop_
_entity.id
_entity.type
_entity.pdbx_description
1 polymer ?
#
loop_
_entity_poly.entity_id
_entity_poly.type
_entity_poly.pdbx_seq_one_letter_code
_entity_poly.pdbx_strand_id
1 'polypeptide(L)'
;MIPRTTCPTLSVAVFVVMTAANLAAEGEVRLLPRTVALQGKDTHHRLLAERYAGESAVGPAEVQLTTDDPEVVRIDGMTVYSVGNGQAVVRVVGASGNEAAVQVTVSGADEPFQWSFRNHVEPVLAKQGCSSGACHGALAGKGGFKLSLRGYDPERDYFNLVELQQGRRVEPAEPASSLMLTKPSMAVPHKGGLRLKTDSWQYRILSEWIAQGVAKPTDQDVRLDRLEIIPERVLLKTESAQPLIVRAHYSDGRVEDVTQLAKFSSSNEAVATVGEDGLTTVIGPGEGAVTAWFSSQIVIARIVVPFEHALDSSVFAAAERRNFIDDNILRQLQRLNLKPSPRCSDEVFIRRVYLDTIGTLPTSAEVREFLADEAADKRDKVIEALFERPEFSDFWTYHWSDLLMLNANSVNPEAVNAFYKWIHERVAQDTPWDQFVREIVASRGSNIEQGATNFYGIHQSPEDMAETVSQAFLGLSIGCAKCHNHPLEKWTNDQYYAFANLFSRVRAKG
;
A
#
# COMPACT_ATOMS: atom_id res chain seq x y z
N MET A 1 8.19 19.46 -46.70
CA MET A 1 9.47 20.09 -46.34
C MET A 1 9.97 19.46 -45.05
N ILE A 2 10.99 18.61 -45.14
CA ILE A 2 11.91 18.24 -44.04
C ILE A 2 13.05 19.28 -44.13
N PRO A 3 13.65 19.83 -43.04
CA PRO A 3 14.16 19.10 -41.87
C PRO A 3 14.06 19.79 -40.49
N ARG A 4 14.12 18.98 -39.42
CA ARG A 4 15.17 19.11 -38.39
C ARG A 4 15.20 17.87 -37.51
N THR A 5 16.35 17.20 -37.60
CA THR A 5 16.83 16.10 -36.78
C THR A 5 17.10 16.56 -35.36
N THR A 6 16.42 16.00 -34.38
CA THR A 6 16.87 15.96 -32.99
C THR A 6 17.14 14.51 -32.63
N CYS A 7 18.42 14.19 -32.50
CA CYS A 7 18.93 12.93 -32.00
C CYS A 7 18.51 12.79 -30.52
N PRO A 8 17.77 11.74 -30.12
CA PRO A 8 17.61 11.47 -28.71
C PRO A 8 18.90 10.80 -28.22
N THR A 9 19.56 11.44 -27.27
CA THR A 9 20.63 10.81 -26.49
C THR A 9 20.06 9.57 -25.82
N LEU A 10 20.43 8.38 -26.31
CA LEU A 10 20.26 7.13 -25.59
C LEU A 10 21.11 7.21 -24.30
N SER A 11 20.48 7.55 -23.19
CA SER A 11 21.02 7.15 -21.88
C SER A 11 20.88 5.63 -21.79
N VAL A 12 21.95 4.92 -22.12
CA VAL A 12 22.07 3.49 -21.81
C VAL A 12 22.18 3.39 -20.29
N ALA A 13 21.03 3.21 -19.63
CA ALA A 13 21.02 2.71 -18.26
C ALA A 13 21.56 1.27 -18.31
N VAL A 14 22.82 1.09 -17.91
CA VAL A 14 23.41 -0.23 -17.74
C VAL A 14 22.72 -0.88 -16.54
N PHE A 15 21.67 -1.64 -16.81
CA PHE A 15 21.08 -2.54 -15.83
C PHE A 15 21.94 -3.78 -15.73
N VAL A 16 22.65 -3.93 -14.61
CA VAL A 16 23.40 -5.14 -14.29
C VAL A 16 22.41 -6.31 -14.19
N VAL A 17 22.57 -7.27 -15.09
CA VAL A 17 21.81 -8.52 -15.15
C VAL A 17 22.26 -9.42 -14.00
N MET A 18 21.32 -9.84 -13.15
CA MET A 18 21.61 -10.87 -12.14
C MET A 18 20.89 -12.16 -12.46
N THR A 19 21.68 -13.19 -12.76
CA THR A 19 21.25 -14.58 -12.79
C THR A 19 21.22 -15.14 -11.37
N ALA A 20 20.45 -16.21 -11.13
CA ALA A 20 20.37 -16.88 -9.82
C ALA A 20 21.75 -17.32 -9.26
N ALA A 21 22.71 -17.58 -10.16
CA ALA A 21 24.09 -17.91 -9.81
C ALA A 21 24.91 -16.70 -9.27
N ASN A 22 24.59 -15.47 -9.69
CA ASN A 22 25.33 -14.26 -9.29
C ASN A 22 24.81 -13.59 -8.00
N LEU A 23 23.67 -14.04 -7.45
CA LEU A 23 23.21 -13.62 -6.12
C LEU A 23 24.14 -14.08 -4.99
N ALA A 24 25.10 -14.98 -5.28
CA ALA A 24 26.10 -15.47 -4.35
C ALA A 24 27.41 -14.65 -4.37
N ALA A 25 27.55 -13.65 -5.24
CA ALA A 25 28.64 -12.68 -5.10
C ALA A 25 28.36 -11.81 -3.87
N GLU A 26 29.36 -11.62 -3.02
CA GLU A 26 29.31 -10.79 -1.80
C GLU A 26 28.93 -9.35 -2.16
N GLY A 27 27.63 -9.08 -2.26
CA GLY A 27 27.09 -7.76 -2.54
C GLY A 27 27.56 -6.75 -1.50
N GLU A 28 27.64 -5.48 -1.90
CA GLU A 28 27.96 -4.38 -0.99
C GLU A 28 26.99 -4.43 0.20
N VAL A 29 27.51 -4.67 1.40
CA VAL A 29 26.73 -4.55 2.63
C VAL A 29 26.42 -3.08 2.86
N ARG A 30 25.15 -2.76 3.07
CA ARG A 30 24.67 -1.44 3.48
C ARG A 30 23.98 -1.55 4.83
N LEU A 31 24.20 -0.56 5.69
CA LEU A 31 23.53 -0.47 6.98
C LEU A 31 22.35 0.50 6.86
N LEU A 32 21.16 0.02 7.21
CA LEU A 32 19.90 0.74 7.05
C LEU A 32 19.19 0.91 8.41
N PRO A 33 18.50 2.04 8.65
CA PRO A 33 18.49 3.24 7.82
C PRO A 33 19.85 3.94 7.82
N ARG A 34 20.07 4.88 6.88
CA ARG A 34 21.37 5.60 6.73
C ARG A 34 21.67 6.58 7.86
N THR A 35 20.65 6.97 8.62
CA THR A 35 20.78 7.78 9.84
C THR A 35 19.74 7.34 10.85
N VAL A 36 20.10 7.43 12.13
CA VAL A 36 19.21 7.17 13.26
C VAL A 36 19.25 8.35 14.22
N ALA A 37 18.09 8.81 14.65
CA ALA A 37 17.94 9.76 15.75
C ALA A 37 17.16 9.05 16.87
N LEU A 38 17.74 9.03 18.06
CA LEU A 38 17.11 8.53 19.28
C LEU A 38 16.83 9.72 20.20
N GLN A 39 15.64 9.78 20.77
CA GLN A 39 15.22 10.87 21.63
C GLN A 39 14.60 10.33 22.91
N GLY A 40 15.17 10.67 24.06
CA GLY A 40 14.71 10.20 25.36
C GLY A 40 15.46 8.96 25.84
N LYS A 41 15.40 8.74 27.15
CA LYS A 41 15.99 7.58 27.82
C LYS A 41 15.40 6.26 27.34
N ASP A 42 16.25 5.22 27.24
CA ASP A 42 15.88 3.83 26.86
C ASP A 42 15.22 3.69 25.47
N THR A 43 15.31 4.71 24.62
CA THR A 43 14.87 4.61 23.23
C THR A 43 15.82 3.78 22.39
N HIS A 44 15.27 3.12 21.37
CA HIS A 44 16.01 2.19 20.54
C HIS A 44 15.55 2.23 19.07
N HIS A 45 16.38 1.69 18.18
CA HIS A 45 16.04 1.52 16.78
C HIS A 45 16.74 0.26 16.25
N ARG A 46 16.04 -0.57 15.48
CA ARG A 46 16.68 -1.70 14.78
C ARG A 46 17.47 -1.23 13.58
N LEU A 47 18.64 -1.80 13.38
CA LEU A 47 19.40 -1.63 12.15
C LEU A 47 19.25 -2.90 11.30
N LEU A 48 19.39 -2.72 10.00
CA LEU A 48 19.42 -3.81 9.03
C LEU A 48 20.72 -3.72 8.23
N ALA A 49 21.56 -4.73 8.38
CA ALA A 49 22.68 -4.93 7.46
C ALA A 49 22.16 -5.76 6.28
N GLU A 50 22.10 -5.14 5.12
CA GLU A 50 21.48 -5.71 3.92
C GLU A 50 22.53 -5.80 2.81
N ARG A 51 22.63 -6.94 2.13
CA ARG A 51 23.47 -7.06 0.95
C ARG A 51 22.77 -6.38 -0.23
N TYR A 52 23.53 -5.62 -1.01
CA TYR A 52 23.05 -4.99 -2.22
C TYR A 52 23.80 -5.48 -3.45
N ALA A 53 23.04 -5.57 -4.52
CA ALA A 53 23.51 -6.00 -5.80
C ALA A 53 23.07 -4.92 -6.81
N GLY A 54 23.96 -3.93 -7.01
CA GLY A 54 23.58 -2.63 -7.58
C GLY A 54 22.62 -1.88 -6.66
N GLU A 55 21.42 -1.56 -7.17
CA GLU A 55 20.36 -0.88 -6.40
C GLU A 55 19.38 -1.85 -5.73
N SER A 56 19.49 -3.16 -5.98
CA SER A 56 18.55 -4.14 -5.43
C SER A 56 19.09 -4.74 -4.13
N ALA A 57 18.28 -4.75 -3.08
CA ALA A 57 18.53 -5.52 -1.87
C ALA A 57 18.42 -7.02 -2.18
N VAL A 58 19.35 -7.83 -1.67
CA VAL A 58 19.47 -9.27 -1.95
C VAL A 58 19.55 -10.13 -0.68
N GLY A 59 18.99 -9.63 0.41
CA GLY A 59 18.85 -10.32 1.69
C GLY A 59 19.80 -9.82 2.77
N PRO A 60 19.54 -10.19 4.03
CA PRO A 60 20.29 -9.72 5.19
C PRO A 60 21.72 -10.28 5.17
N ALA A 61 22.68 -9.44 5.55
CA ALA A 61 24.07 -9.81 5.77
C ALA A 61 24.28 -10.33 7.20
N GLU A 62 25.04 -11.42 7.36
CA GLU A 62 25.49 -11.89 8.67
C GLU A 62 26.68 -11.05 9.11
N VAL A 63 26.46 -10.13 10.05
CA VAL A 63 27.49 -9.20 10.55
C VAL A 63 27.29 -8.94 12.03
N GLN A 64 28.34 -8.39 12.67
CA GLN A 64 28.28 -7.89 14.02
C GLN A 64 28.42 -6.36 14.02
N LEU A 65 27.54 -5.67 14.73
CA LEU A 65 27.62 -4.22 14.90
C LEU A 65 28.72 -3.84 15.90
N THR A 66 29.39 -2.73 15.64
CA THR A 66 30.31 -2.07 16.59
C THR A 66 29.98 -0.57 16.68
N THR A 67 30.28 0.07 17.79
CA THR A 67 30.13 1.52 17.99
C THR A 67 31.50 2.11 18.33
N ASP A 68 31.78 3.33 17.85
CA ASP A 68 32.97 4.08 18.25
C ASP A 68 32.80 4.79 19.61
N ASP A 69 31.56 4.96 20.07
CA ASP A 69 31.25 5.59 21.35
C ASP A 69 30.16 4.79 22.12
N PRO A 70 30.56 3.92 23.07
CA PRO A 70 29.64 3.17 23.92
C PRO A 70 29.00 4.01 25.04
N GLU A 71 29.48 5.23 25.30
CA GLU A 71 28.87 6.15 26.28
C GLU A 71 27.63 6.84 25.69
N VAL A 72 27.55 6.94 24.36
CA VAL A 72 26.39 7.48 23.63
C VAL A 72 25.40 6.38 23.23
N VAL A 73 25.88 5.25 22.67
CA VAL A 73 25.03 4.17 22.15
C VAL A 73 25.48 2.80 22.64
N ARG A 74 24.54 1.99 23.13
CA ARG A 74 24.74 0.57 23.39
C ARG A 74 24.14 -0.27 22.27
N ILE A 75 24.83 -1.35 21.91
CA ILE A 75 24.39 -2.32 20.90
C ILE A 75 23.93 -3.60 21.60
N ASP A 76 22.82 -4.17 21.14
CA ASP A 76 22.38 -5.53 21.45
C ASP A 76 21.83 -6.19 20.17
N GLY A 77 22.55 -7.20 19.67
CA GLY A 77 22.33 -7.76 18.34
C GLY A 77 22.38 -6.69 17.24
N MET A 78 21.27 -6.55 16.51
CA MET A 78 21.09 -5.53 15.48
C MET A 78 20.39 -4.26 15.97
N THR A 79 20.17 -4.11 17.28
CA THR A 79 19.44 -2.97 17.87
C THR A 79 20.40 -2.02 18.57
N VAL A 80 20.22 -0.72 18.33
CA VAL A 80 20.94 0.34 19.03
C VAL A 80 20.04 0.97 20.09
N TYR A 81 20.60 1.24 21.27
CA TYR A 81 19.91 1.84 22.41
C TYR A 81 20.62 3.13 22.82
N SER A 82 19.83 4.14 23.19
CA SER A 82 20.34 5.38 23.79
C SER A 82 21.01 5.11 25.14
N VAL A 83 22.16 5.74 25.38
CA VAL A 83 22.87 5.71 26.66
C VAL A 83 23.12 7.14 27.16
N GLY A 84 23.73 7.98 26.34
CA GLY A 84 24.06 9.38 26.65
C GLY A 84 23.83 10.29 25.45
N ASN A 85 23.72 11.60 25.68
CA ASN A 85 23.54 12.57 24.60
C ASN A 85 24.80 12.69 23.75
N GLY A 86 24.66 12.75 22.42
CA GLY A 86 25.80 12.89 21.52
C GLY A 86 25.58 12.27 20.15
N GLN A 87 26.68 12.00 19.46
CA GLN A 87 26.70 11.29 18.18
C GLN A 87 27.68 10.13 18.28
N ALA A 88 27.26 8.97 17.80
CA ALA A 88 28.08 7.78 17.65
C ALA A 88 27.96 7.26 16.22
N VAL A 89 29.02 6.63 15.72
CA VAL A 89 29.00 5.92 14.44
C VAL A 89 28.96 4.42 14.72
N VAL A 90 27.88 3.78 14.28
CA VAL A 90 27.73 2.33 14.33
C VAL A 90 28.18 1.74 12.99
N ARG A 91 29.04 0.72 13.04
CA ARG A 91 29.74 0.16 11.88
C ARG A 91 29.55 -1.34 11.77
N VAL A 92 29.64 -1.83 10.53
CA VAL A 92 29.75 -3.25 10.18
C VAL A 92 30.85 -3.44 9.15
N VAL A 93 31.55 -4.57 9.25
CA VAL A 93 32.47 -5.05 8.22
C VAL A 93 31.81 -6.27 7.59
N GLY A 94 31.51 -6.20 6.29
CA GLY A 94 30.99 -7.34 5.53
C GLY A 94 32.05 -8.42 5.33
N ALA A 95 31.63 -9.62 4.93
CA ALA A 95 32.54 -10.75 4.69
C ALA A 95 33.62 -10.44 3.62
N SER A 96 33.29 -9.60 2.64
CA SER A 96 34.21 -9.13 1.60
C SER A 96 35.18 -8.03 2.08
N GLY A 97 35.12 -7.64 3.35
CA GLY A 97 35.90 -6.55 3.94
C GLY A 97 35.34 -5.15 3.67
N ASN A 98 34.18 -5.03 3.02
CA ASN A 98 33.55 -3.75 2.79
C ASN A 98 32.96 -3.20 4.10
N GLU A 99 33.21 -1.93 4.40
CA GLU A 99 32.66 -1.27 5.59
C GLU A 99 31.37 -0.52 5.28
N ALA A 100 30.39 -0.62 6.18
CA ALA A 100 29.21 0.25 6.18
C ALA A 100 29.00 0.86 7.56
N ALA A 101 28.49 2.08 7.58
CA ALA A 101 28.31 2.85 8.80
C ALA A 101 27.00 3.62 8.81
N VAL A 102 26.45 3.82 10.00
CA VAL A 102 25.30 4.67 10.27
C VAL A 102 25.65 5.64 11.39
N GLN A 103 25.32 6.92 11.20
CA GLN A 103 25.40 7.90 12.27
C GLN A 103 24.14 7.79 13.14
N VAL A 104 24.35 7.59 14.44
CA VAL A 104 23.31 7.58 15.47
C VAL A 104 23.47 8.86 16.29
N THR A 105 22.42 9.67 16.35
CA THR A 105 22.37 10.87 17.20
C THR A 105 21.42 10.60 18.36
N VAL A 106 21.86 10.86 19.58
CA VAL A 106 21.06 10.68 20.80
C VAL A 106 20.86 12.04 21.46
N SER A 107 19.61 12.33 21.81
CA SER A 107 19.21 13.56 22.51
C SER A 107 18.22 13.25 23.64
N GLY A 108 18.22 14.06 24.70
CA GLY A 108 17.34 13.86 25.86
C GLY A 108 17.55 12.52 26.59
N ALA A 109 18.73 11.91 26.53
CA ALA A 109 19.01 10.62 27.19
C ALA A 109 18.82 10.65 28.72
N ASP A 110 18.90 11.85 29.32
CA ASP A 110 18.71 12.07 30.75
C ASP A 110 17.23 12.24 31.14
N GLU A 111 16.34 12.40 30.16
CA GLU A 111 14.92 12.64 30.38
C GLU A 111 14.11 11.37 30.11
N PRO A 112 13.12 11.03 30.99
CA PRO A 112 12.20 9.94 30.71
C PRO A 112 11.45 10.19 29.40
N PHE A 113 11.33 9.15 28.56
CA PHE A 113 10.54 9.22 27.35
C PHE A 113 9.08 9.55 27.68
N GLN A 114 8.51 10.56 27.01
CA GLN A 114 7.13 10.98 27.22
C GLN A 114 6.20 10.20 26.29
N TRP A 115 5.37 9.35 26.87
CA TRP A 115 4.43 8.54 26.11
C TRP A 115 3.22 9.37 25.67
N SER A 116 3.05 9.53 24.35
CA SER A 116 1.82 10.08 23.77
C SER A 116 0.72 9.03 23.67
N PHE A 117 -0.51 9.40 24.04
CA PHE A 117 -1.69 8.55 23.84
C PHE A 117 -1.87 8.21 22.35
N ARG A 118 -1.85 9.23 21.50
CA ARG A 118 -2.02 9.11 20.04
C ARG A 118 -0.93 8.26 19.39
N ASN A 119 0.34 8.51 19.73
CA ASN A 119 1.46 7.92 18.97
C ASN A 119 1.96 6.60 19.53
N HIS A 120 1.58 6.21 20.76
CA HIS A 120 2.08 4.98 21.39
C HIS A 120 0.97 4.13 22.02
N VAL A 121 0.12 4.72 22.86
CA VAL A 121 -0.94 3.96 23.59
C VAL A 121 -1.99 3.40 22.63
N GLU A 122 -2.58 4.25 21.79
CA GLU A 122 -3.58 3.84 20.81
C GLU A 122 -3.02 2.80 19.83
N PRO A 123 -1.81 2.96 19.26
CA PRO A 123 -1.17 1.92 18.44
C PRO A 123 -0.96 0.59 19.17
N VAL A 124 -0.59 0.61 20.46
CA VAL A 124 -0.51 -0.62 21.26
C VAL A 124 -1.88 -1.29 21.35
N LEU A 125 -2.94 -0.54 21.69
CA LEU A 125 -4.30 -1.07 21.77
C LEU A 125 -4.76 -1.66 20.43
N ALA A 126 -4.42 -0.99 19.33
CA ALA A 126 -4.73 -1.47 17.99
C ALA A 126 -3.93 -2.72 17.61
N LYS A 127 -2.61 -2.75 17.85
CA LYS A 127 -1.72 -3.90 17.61
C LYS A 127 -2.21 -5.13 18.36
N GLN A 128 -2.56 -4.98 19.65
CA GLN A 128 -3.07 -6.09 20.47
C GLN A 128 -4.52 -6.52 20.14
N GLY A 129 -5.16 -5.83 19.19
CA GLY A 129 -6.50 -6.15 18.72
C GLY A 129 -7.63 -5.72 19.66
N CYS A 130 -7.33 -4.92 20.70
CA CYS A 130 -8.33 -4.38 21.62
C CYS A 130 -9.39 -3.56 20.87
N SER A 131 -8.95 -2.72 19.94
CA SER A 131 -9.81 -1.89 19.07
C SER A 131 -10.25 -2.59 17.77
N SER A 132 -10.18 -3.93 17.69
CA SER A 132 -10.70 -4.66 16.52
C SER A 132 -12.23 -4.76 16.52
N GLY A 133 -12.82 -4.99 15.34
CA GLY A 133 -14.28 -5.14 15.18
C GLY A 133 -14.88 -6.34 15.93
N ALA A 134 -14.07 -7.35 16.28
CA ALA A 134 -14.48 -8.47 17.12
C ALA A 134 -14.51 -8.13 18.63
N CYS A 135 -13.82 -7.06 19.04
CA CYS A 135 -13.63 -6.65 20.43
C CYS A 135 -14.21 -5.25 20.68
N HIS A 136 -13.46 -4.34 21.30
CA HIS A 136 -13.96 -3.03 21.69
C HIS A 136 -14.12 -2.06 20.52
N GLY A 137 -13.53 -2.36 19.36
CA GLY A 137 -13.76 -1.63 18.10
C GLY A 137 -15.05 -1.99 17.38
N ALA A 138 -15.86 -2.92 17.92
CA ALA A 138 -17.19 -3.21 17.39
C ALA A 138 -18.08 -1.96 17.42
N LEU A 139 -19.05 -1.86 16.52
CA LEU A 139 -19.98 -0.72 16.47
C LEU A 139 -20.68 -0.45 17.81
N ALA A 140 -21.03 -1.52 18.55
CA ALA A 140 -21.63 -1.43 19.88
C ALA A 140 -20.60 -1.48 21.05
N GLY A 141 -19.31 -1.68 20.75
CA GLY A 141 -18.30 -2.02 21.75
C GLY A 141 -18.54 -3.37 22.44
N LYS A 142 -17.91 -3.58 23.60
CA LYS A 142 -18.11 -4.77 24.47
C LYS A 142 -18.14 -4.36 25.93
N GLY A 143 -19.14 -4.85 26.67
CA GLY A 143 -19.23 -4.65 28.13
C GLY A 143 -19.29 -3.18 28.56
N GLY A 144 -19.95 -2.32 27.76
CA GLY A 144 -20.01 -0.88 28.02
C GLY A 144 -18.70 -0.13 27.78
N PHE A 145 -17.73 -0.75 27.10
CA PHE A 145 -16.48 -0.13 26.68
C PHE A 145 -16.34 -0.22 25.16
N LYS A 146 -16.12 0.95 24.52
CA LYS A 146 -16.01 1.09 23.08
C LYS A 146 -14.74 1.87 22.75
N LEU A 147 -14.01 1.37 21.76
CA LEU A 147 -12.92 2.06 21.09
C LEU A 147 -13.31 2.29 19.63
N SER A 148 -12.66 3.23 18.98
CA SER A 148 -12.72 3.46 17.55
C SER A 148 -12.12 2.26 16.82
N LEU A 149 -12.63 1.93 15.64
CA LEU A 149 -12.17 0.73 14.93
C LEU A 149 -10.72 0.91 14.48
N ARG A 150 -9.82 0.10 15.04
CA ARG A 150 -8.37 0.17 14.83
C ARG A 150 -7.71 1.49 15.27
N GLY A 151 -8.31 2.23 16.22
CA GLY A 151 -7.65 3.42 16.79
C GLY A 151 -7.51 4.54 15.76
N TYR A 152 -8.64 5.04 15.25
CA TYR A 152 -8.67 6.15 14.30
C TYR A 152 -9.08 7.49 14.94
N ASP A 153 -9.64 7.46 16.16
CA ASP A 153 -10.21 8.60 16.88
C ASP A 153 -9.67 8.60 18.32
N PRO A 154 -8.43 9.10 18.53
CA PRO A 154 -7.75 9.03 19.81
C PRO A 154 -8.41 9.89 20.88
N GLU A 155 -9.05 11.00 20.53
CA GLU A 155 -9.77 11.85 21.49
C GLU A 155 -10.94 11.09 22.10
N ARG A 156 -11.75 10.42 21.27
CA ARG A 156 -12.85 9.59 21.73
C ARG A 156 -12.37 8.35 22.46
N ASP A 157 -11.28 7.73 22.01
CA ASP A 157 -10.72 6.54 22.63
C ASP A 157 -10.13 6.84 24.00
N TYR A 158 -9.45 7.97 24.14
CA TYR A 158 -9.01 8.49 25.43
C TYR A 158 -10.19 8.74 26.34
N PHE A 159 -11.23 9.44 25.88
CA PHE A 159 -12.44 9.71 26.68
C PHE A 159 -13.07 8.39 27.19
N ASN A 160 -13.25 7.41 26.31
CA ASN A 160 -13.84 6.12 26.66
C ASN A 160 -12.97 5.28 27.60
N LEU A 161 -11.64 5.38 27.47
CA LEU A 161 -10.69 4.65 28.28
C LEU A 161 -10.51 5.29 29.65
N VAL A 162 -10.23 6.59 29.70
CA VAL A 162 -9.73 7.30 30.88
C VAL A 162 -10.83 8.04 31.65
N GLU A 163 -11.84 8.59 30.99
CA GLU A 163 -12.82 9.47 31.63
C GLU A 163 -14.16 8.76 31.89
N LEU A 164 -14.61 7.94 30.95
CA LEU A 164 -15.93 7.31 30.97
C LEU A 164 -16.11 6.34 32.15
N GLN A 165 -17.30 6.35 32.75
CA GLN A 165 -17.62 5.55 33.95
C GLN A 165 -16.70 5.86 35.14
N GLN A 166 -16.50 7.15 35.41
CA GLN A 166 -15.71 7.66 36.55
C GLN A 166 -14.25 7.16 36.52
N GLY A 167 -13.67 7.06 35.32
CA GLY A 167 -12.27 6.67 35.13
C GLY A 167 -11.86 5.28 35.61
N ARG A 168 -12.82 4.38 35.87
CA ARG A 168 -12.60 3.04 36.45
C ARG A 168 -11.61 2.11 35.74
N ARG A 169 -11.07 2.48 34.56
CA ARG A 169 -10.17 1.61 33.77
C ARG A 169 -8.70 1.94 33.96
N VAL A 170 -8.40 3.11 34.52
CA VAL A 170 -7.04 3.61 34.73
C VAL A 170 -6.89 4.11 36.16
N GLU A 171 -5.87 3.64 36.85
CA GLU A 171 -5.52 4.04 38.22
C GLU A 171 -4.09 4.61 38.20
N PRO A 172 -3.94 5.94 38.02
CA PRO A 172 -2.62 6.58 37.94
C PRO A 172 -1.77 6.40 39.20
N ALA A 173 -2.39 6.29 40.37
CA ALA A 173 -1.66 6.12 41.63
C ALA A 173 -1.08 4.71 41.80
N GLU A 174 -1.68 3.72 41.13
CA GLU A 174 -1.25 2.32 41.13
C GLU A 174 -1.41 1.73 39.72
N PRO A 175 -0.51 2.08 38.77
CA PRO A 175 -0.67 1.71 37.37
C PRO A 175 -0.99 0.22 37.15
N ALA A 176 -0.31 -0.67 37.89
CA ALA A 176 -0.47 -2.11 37.80
C ALA A 176 -1.89 -2.62 38.14
N SER A 177 -2.70 -1.88 38.91
CA SER A 177 -4.08 -2.26 39.25
C SER A 177 -5.11 -1.79 38.20
N SER A 178 -4.69 -0.92 37.27
CA SER A 178 -5.53 -0.43 36.18
C SER A 178 -6.17 -1.56 35.37
N LEU A 179 -7.50 -1.52 35.17
CA LEU A 179 -8.20 -2.54 34.40
C LEU A 179 -7.68 -2.65 32.96
N MET A 180 -7.17 -1.54 32.40
CA MET A 180 -6.56 -1.54 31.06
C MET A 180 -5.29 -2.39 30.97
N LEU A 181 -4.62 -2.69 32.10
CA LEU A 181 -3.49 -3.61 32.17
C LEU A 181 -3.93 -5.00 32.64
N THR A 182 -4.71 -5.07 33.72
CA THR A 182 -5.06 -6.35 34.38
C THR A 182 -6.00 -7.23 33.56
N LYS A 183 -6.89 -6.65 32.75
CA LYS A 183 -7.76 -7.42 31.84
C LYS A 183 -6.96 -8.08 30.71
N PRO A 184 -6.22 -7.35 29.86
CA PRO A 184 -5.50 -7.98 28.75
C PRO A 184 -4.31 -8.84 29.20
N SER A 185 -3.78 -8.65 30.41
CA SER A 185 -2.77 -9.55 31.00
C SER A 185 -3.34 -10.78 31.71
N MET A 186 -4.68 -10.89 31.78
CA MET A 186 -5.38 -11.97 32.50
C MET A 186 -5.12 -12.01 34.02
N ALA A 187 -4.56 -10.95 34.61
CA ALA A 187 -4.52 -10.78 36.07
C ALA A 187 -5.94 -10.72 36.67
N VAL A 188 -6.91 -10.24 35.88
CA VAL A 188 -8.35 -10.44 36.15
C VAL A 188 -9.05 -11.05 34.93
N PRO A 189 -10.16 -11.80 35.09
CA PRO A 189 -10.80 -12.48 33.98
C PRO A 189 -11.20 -11.56 32.83
N HIS A 190 -10.75 -11.89 31.62
CA HIS A 190 -11.05 -11.15 30.40
C HIS A 190 -11.57 -12.08 29.31
N LYS A 191 -12.78 -11.79 28.79
CA LYS A 191 -13.40 -12.60 27.73
C LYS A 191 -12.58 -12.63 26.44
N GLY A 192 -11.79 -11.59 26.18
CA GLY A 192 -10.91 -11.54 25.01
C GLY A 192 -9.65 -12.40 25.13
N GLY A 193 -9.42 -13.06 26.26
CA GLY A 193 -8.20 -13.85 26.54
C GLY A 193 -6.97 -12.99 26.82
N LEU A 194 -5.81 -13.64 26.82
CA LEU A 194 -4.51 -12.99 26.94
C LEU A 194 -4.24 -12.16 25.68
N ARG A 195 -3.98 -10.87 25.88
CA ARG A 195 -3.68 -9.88 24.83
C ARG A 195 -2.41 -9.08 25.11
N LEU A 196 -1.91 -9.08 26.35
CA LEU A 196 -0.79 -8.24 26.74
C LEU A 196 0.05 -8.97 27.79
N LYS A 197 1.22 -9.48 27.38
CA LYS A 197 2.15 -10.13 28.33
C LYS A 197 2.81 -9.07 29.20
N THR A 198 2.99 -9.34 30.49
CA THR A 198 3.51 -8.37 31.46
C THR A 198 4.99 -8.03 31.27
N ASP A 199 5.75 -8.90 30.60
CA ASP A 199 7.15 -8.72 30.22
C ASP A 199 7.31 -8.07 28.84
N SER A 200 6.21 -7.73 28.16
CA SER A 200 6.26 -7.13 26.83
C SER A 200 6.54 -5.64 26.83
N TRP A 201 7.19 -5.16 25.77
CA TRP A 201 7.39 -3.74 25.53
C TRP A 201 6.07 -2.95 25.50
N GLN A 202 5.03 -3.54 24.91
CA GLN A 202 3.70 -2.94 24.84
C GLN A 202 3.09 -2.75 26.23
N TYR A 203 3.33 -3.66 27.18
CA TYR A 203 2.90 -3.48 28.56
C TYR A 203 3.61 -2.30 29.22
N ARG A 204 4.93 -2.18 29.01
CA ARG A 204 5.75 -1.08 29.52
C ARG A 204 5.24 0.28 29.03
N ILE A 205 4.97 0.43 27.72
CA ILE A 205 4.39 1.67 27.16
C ILE A 205 3.12 2.07 27.92
N LEU A 206 2.19 1.13 28.07
CA LEU A 206 0.92 1.40 28.74
C LEU A 206 1.10 1.71 30.23
N SER A 207 1.93 0.95 30.94
CA SER A 207 2.14 1.17 32.38
C SER A 207 2.86 2.46 32.69
N GLU A 208 3.88 2.81 31.91
CA GLU A 208 4.63 4.05 32.09
C GLU A 208 3.79 5.28 31.70
N TRP A 209 2.99 5.20 30.64
CA TRP A 209 2.04 6.26 30.30
C TRP A 209 1.03 6.54 31.42
N ILE A 210 0.52 5.48 32.08
CA ILE A 210 -0.36 5.64 33.24
C ILE A 210 0.40 6.30 34.40
N ALA A 211 1.62 5.85 34.68
CA ALA A 211 2.48 6.41 35.72
C ALA A 211 2.87 7.88 35.46
N GLN A 212 2.92 8.29 34.18
CA GLN A 212 3.17 9.67 33.76
C GLN A 212 1.93 10.58 33.89
N GLY A 213 0.80 10.07 34.41
CA GLY A 213 -0.38 10.86 34.68
C GLY A 213 -1.35 10.98 33.51
N VAL A 214 -1.32 10.00 32.58
CA VAL A 214 -2.34 9.82 31.53
C VAL A 214 -2.60 11.08 30.68
N ALA A 215 -1.54 11.67 30.12
CA ALA A 215 -1.69 12.88 29.31
C ALA A 215 -2.77 12.73 28.20
N LYS A 216 -3.72 13.67 28.18
CA LYS A 216 -4.83 13.72 27.21
C LYS A 216 -4.31 14.09 25.82
N PRO A 217 -4.75 13.41 24.74
CA PRO A 217 -4.40 13.83 23.39
C PRO A 217 -5.01 15.20 23.07
N THR A 218 -4.25 16.02 22.35
CA THR A 218 -4.64 17.37 21.93
C THR A 218 -4.47 17.56 20.42
N ASP A 219 -5.01 18.66 19.90
CA ASP A 219 -4.80 19.04 18.50
C ASP A 219 -3.35 19.47 18.21
N GLN A 220 -2.59 19.85 19.24
CA GLN A 220 -1.18 20.24 19.14
C GLN A 220 -0.23 19.04 19.17
N ASP A 221 -0.76 17.84 19.42
CA ASP A 221 0.05 16.63 19.41
C ASP A 221 0.69 16.42 18.05
N VAL A 222 1.96 16.00 18.09
CA VAL A 222 2.73 15.54 16.94
C VAL A 222 1.93 14.48 16.17
N ARG A 223 1.81 14.65 14.85
CA ARG A 223 1.04 13.78 13.97
C ARG A 223 1.94 12.87 13.15
N LEU A 224 1.42 11.69 12.79
CA LEU A 224 2.07 10.81 11.83
C LEU A 224 1.91 11.39 10.42
N ASP A 225 3.02 11.76 9.78
CA ASP A 225 3.01 12.27 8.41
C ASP A 225 3.02 11.12 7.41
N ARG A 226 3.97 10.20 7.56
CA ARG A 226 4.09 9.03 6.67
C ARG A 226 4.73 7.83 7.37
N LEU A 227 4.46 6.66 6.80
CA LEU A 227 5.19 5.43 7.08
C LEU A 227 6.27 5.14 6.02
N GLU A 228 7.26 4.37 6.42
CA GLU A 228 8.30 3.80 5.57
C GLU A 228 8.50 2.33 5.97
N ILE A 229 8.78 1.46 5.00
CA ILE A 229 9.19 0.08 5.25
C ILE A 229 10.51 -0.20 4.54
N ILE A 230 11.43 -0.86 5.24
CA ILE A 230 12.78 -1.11 4.79
C ILE A 230 13.09 -2.61 4.88
N PRO A 231 13.58 -3.23 3.78
CA PRO A 231 13.62 -2.70 2.42
C PRO A 231 12.21 -2.62 1.78
N GLU A 232 11.98 -1.64 0.90
CA GLU A 232 10.72 -1.53 0.13
C GLU A 232 10.57 -2.67 -0.90
N ARG A 233 11.69 -3.17 -1.42
CA ARG A 233 11.75 -4.34 -2.30
C ARG A 233 13.04 -5.10 -2.05
N VAL A 234 12.94 -6.42 -1.99
CA VAL A 234 14.09 -7.32 -1.84
C VAL A 234 13.98 -8.50 -2.79
N LEU A 235 15.11 -8.91 -3.35
CA LEU A 235 15.25 -10.09 -4.19
C LEU A 235 15.85 -11.23 -3.37
N LEU A 236 15.07 -12.26 -3.08
CA LEU A 236 15.46 -13.36 -2.20
C LEU A 236 15.53 -14.68 -2.95
N LYS A 237 16.14 -15.68 -2.28
CA LYS A 237 16.08 -17.08 -2.68
C LYS A 237 15.05 -17.81 -1.82
N THR A 238 14.66 -19.00 -2.26
CA THR A 238 13.90 -19.93 -1.42
C THR A 238 14.62 -20.17 -0.08
N GLU A 239 13.84 -20.44 0.97
CA GLU A 239 14.33 -20.70 2.34
C GLU A 239 15.06 -19.51 3.00
N SER A 240 15.08 -18.33 2.37
CA SER A 240 15.63 -17.11 2.97
C SER A 240 14.65 -16.48 3.96
N ALA A 241 15.18 -15.78 4.96
CA ALA A 241 14.43 -14.91 5.85
C ALA A 241 14.85 -13.45 5.64
N GLN A 242 13.89 -12.53 5.76
CA GLN A 242 14.12 -11.10 5.66
C GLN A 242 13.45 -10.37 6.82
N PRO A 243 14.20 -9.80 7.78
CA PRO A 243 13.64 -8.85 8.72
C PRO A 243 13.27 -7.55 7.99
N LEU A 244 12.08 -7.03 8.29
CA LEU A 244 11.59 -5.74 7.84
C LEU A 244 11.62 -4.73 9.00
N ILE A 245 11.89 -3.47 8.69
CA ILE A 245 11.79 -2.35 9.63
C ILE A 245 10.71 -1.40 9.13
N VAL A 246 9.78 -1.01 10.00
CA VAL A 246 8.75 -0.01 9.75
C VAL A 246 9.09 1.24 10.56
N ARG A 247 9.18 2.37 9.86
CA ARG A 247 9.50 3.66 10.48
C ARG A 247 8.34 4.63 10.34
N ALA A 248 8.01 5.30 11.44
CA ALA A 248 7.03 6.37 11.49
C ALA A 248 7.74 7.72 11.42
N HIS A 249 7.39 8.53 10.43
CA HIS A 249 7.88 9.90 10.27
C HIS A 249 6.80 10.85 10.76
N TYR A 250 7.16 11.69 11.74
CA TYR A 250 6.24 12.56 12.45
C TYR A 250 6.40 14.03 12.04
N SER A 251 5.35 14.83 12.29
CA SER A 251 5.24 16.24 11.90
C SER A 251 6.26 17.19 12.52
N ASP A 252 6.94 16.76 13.59
CA ASP A 252 8.04 17.48 14.25
C ASP A 252 9.43 17.08 13.70
N GLY A 253 9.47 16.22 12.67
CA GLY A 253 10.69 15.69 12.07
C GLY A 253 11.24 14.45 12.78
N ARG A 254 10.62 14.00 13.88
CA ARG A 254 11.01 12.79 14.59
C ARG A 254 10.75 11.56 13.73
N VAL A 255 11.63 10.56 13.82
CA VAL A 255 11.47 9.28 13.15
C VAL A 255 11.68 8.15 14.12
N GLU A 256 10.69 7.27 14.28
CA GLU A 256 10.73 6.16 15.23
C GLU A 256 10.64 4.81 14.52
N ASP A 257 11.35 3.81 15.05
CA ASP A 257 11.12 2.41 14.71
C ASP A 257 9.83 1.93 15.39
N VAL A 258 8.78 1.76 14.58
CA VAL A 258 7.46 1.31 15.05
C VAL A 258 7.18 -0.14 14.65
N THR A 259 8.20 -0.89 14.26
CA THR A 259 8.04 -2.23 13.71
C THR A 259 7.36 -3.19 14.69
N GLN A 260 7.66 -3.09 16.00
CA GLN A 260 7.01 -3.89 17.05
C GLN A 260 5.55 -3.47 17.35
N LEU A 261 5.13 -2.30 16.85
CA LEU A 261 3.77 -1.78 16.96
C LEU A 261 2.98 -1.94 15.65
N ALA A 262 3.65 -2.20 14.53
CA ALA A 262 3.03 -2.42 13.24
C ALA A 262 2.35 -3.80 13.16
N LYS A 263 1.25 -3.90 12.42
CA LYS A 263 0.61 -5.16 12.06
C LYS A 263 1.02 -5.59 10.66
N PHE A 264 1.54 -6.80 10.52
CA PHE A 264 1.96 -7.35 9.25
C PHE A 264 0.93 -8.32 8.67
N SER A 265 0.86 -8.38 7.34
CA SER A 265 0.10 -9.40 6.60
C SER A 265 0.76 -9.65 5.24
N SER A 266 0.70 -10.88 4.74
CA SER A 266 1.12 -11.22 3.39
C SER A 266 -0.08 -11.32 2.45
N SER A 267 0.04 -10.75 1.24
CA SER A 267 -0.99 -10.88 0.21
C SER A 267 -0.92 -12.23 -0.53
N ASN A 268 0.20 -12.94 -0.43
CA ASN A 268 0.42 -14.22 -1.09
C ASN A 268 1.37 -15.09 -0.25
N GLU A 269 0.79 -15.86 0.67
CA GLU A 269 1.52 -16.74 1.57
C GLU A 269 2.20 -17.92 0.88
N ALA A 270 1.85 -18.23 -0.39
CA ALA A 270 2.58 -19.21 -1.18
C ALA A 270 3.97 -18.71 -1.63
N VAL A 271 4.20 -17.39 -1.61
CA VAL A 271 5.51 -16.78 -1.90
C VAL A 271 6.25 -16.47 -0.61
N ALA A 272 5.61 -15.77 0.33
CA ALA A 272 6.23 -15.39 1.59
C ALA A 272 5.20 -15.23 2.72
N THR A 273 5.57 -15.66 3.93
CA THR A 273 4.81 -15.39 5.17
C THR A 273 5.53 -14.34 6.01
N VAL A 274 4.85 -13.72 6.96
CA VAL A 274 5.43 -12.68 7.83
C VAL A 274 4.96 -12.84 9.27
N GLY A 275 5.90 -12.79 10.21
CA GLY A 275 5.65 -12.82 11.64
C GLY A 275 5.18 -11.48 12.22
N GLU A 276 4.77 -11.48 13.49
CA GLU A 276 4.32 -10.27 14.18
C GLU A 276 5.43 -9.24 14.42
N ASP A 277 6.69 -9.67 14.34
CA ASP A 277 7.93 -8.90 14.55
C ASP A 277 8.49 -8.27 13.26
N GLY A 278 7.87 -8.58 12.12
CA GLY A 278 8.29 -8.18 10.79
C GLY A 278 9.27 -9.14 10.12
N LEU A 279 9.56 -10.30 10.70
CA LEU A 279 10.39 -11.32 10.05
C LEU A 279 9.59 -12.02 8.95
N THR A 280 10.04 -11.86 7.72
CA THR A 280 9.45 -12.48 6.53
C THR A 280 10.20 -13.76 6.19
N THR A 281 9.47 -14.84 5.91
CA THR A 281 10.04 -16.14 5.51
C THR A 281 9.58 -16.48 4.09
N VAL A 282 10.53 -16.79 3.21
CA VAL A 282 10.24 -17.19 1.84
C VAL A 282 9.74 -18.64 1.80
N ILE A 283 8.61 -18.86 1.11
CA ILE A 283 7.99 -20.16 0.90
C ILE A 283 8.24 -20.67 -0.52
N GLY A 284 8.12 -19.82 -1.54
CA GLY A 284 8.21 -20.24 -2.93
C GLY A 284 8.49 -19.10 -3.91
N PRO A 285 8.74 -19.43 -5.19
CA PRO A 285 9.02 -18.43 -6.22
C PRO A 285 7.79 -17.59 -6.58
N GLY A 286 8.02 -16.33 -6.93
CA GLY A 286 6.99 -15.35 -7.30
C GLY A 286 7.28 -13.96 -6.76
N GLU A 287 6.27 -13.09 -6.80
CA GLU A 287 6.29 -11.80 -6.09
C GLU A 287 5.12 -11.77 -5.10
N GLY A 288 5.43 -11.50 -3.83
CA GLY A 288 4.48 -11.32 -2.75
C GLY A 288 4.58 -9.91 -2.16
N ALA A 289 3.47 -9.37 -1.69
CA ALA A 289 3.44 -8.09 -0.98
C ALA A 289 3.24 -8.35 0.53
N VAL A 290 4.19 -7.90 1.34
CA VAL A 290 4.05 -7.81 2.79
C VAL A 290 3.58 -6.40 3.11
N THR A 291 2.39 -6.28 3.68
CA THR A 291 1.82 -5.01 4.13
C THR A 291 2.08 -4.83 5.62
N ALA A 292 2.51 -3.63 6.01
CA ALA A 292 2.59 -3.21 7.41
C ALA A 292 1.62 -2.05 7.66
N TRP A 293 0.78 -2.20 8.70
CA TRP A 293 -0.19 -1.20 9.13
C TRP A 293 0.22 -0.60 10.48
N PHE A 294 0.21 0.72 10.60
CA PHE A 294 0.43 1.45 11.86
C PHE A 294 -0.35 2.77 11.83
N SER A 295 -1.09 3.07 12.90
CA SER A 295 -1.88 4.31 13.07
C SER A 295 -2.68 4.74 11.83
N SER A 296 -3.49 3.84 11.30
CA SER A 296 -4.33 4.08 10.10
C SER A 296 -3.58 4.29 8.78
N GLN A 297 -2.26 4.12 8.74
CA GLN A 297 -1.48 4.13 7.50
C GLN A 297 -0.98 2.72 7.16
N ILE A 298 -0.72 2.49 5.87
CA ILE A 298 -0.13 1.24 5.37
C ILE A 298 1.10 1.51 4.51
N VAL A 299 2.05 0.60 4.54
CA VAL A 299 3.20 0.52 3.62
C VAL A 299 3.41 -0.92 3.17
N ILE A 300 4.02 -1.09 1.99
CA ILE A 300 4.18 -2.40 1.36
C ILE A 300 5.66 -2.65 1.09
N ALA A 301 6.17 -3.80 1.54
CA ALA A 301 7.42 -4.38 1.07
C ALA A 301 7.13 -5.45 0.01
N ARG A 302 7.86 -5.41 -1.10
CA ARG A 302 7.76 -6.42 -2.18
C ARG A 302 8.85 -7.46 -2.01
N ILE A 303 8.42 -8.69 -1.75
CA ILE A 303 9.27 -9.86 -1.63
C ILE A 303 9.29 -10.55 -2.99
N VAL A 304 10.43 -10.53 -3.64
CA VAL A 304 10.57 -11.08 -4.99
C VAL A 304 11.50 -12.27 -4.94
N VAL A 305 11.02 -13.41 -5.41
CA VAL A 305 11.73 -14.68 -5.42
C VAL A 305 11.74 -15.18 -6.86
N PRO A 306 12.82 -14.96 -7.63
CA PRO A 306 12.88 -15.38 -9.03
C PRO A 306 12.71 -16.90 -9.17
N PHE A 307 12.10 -17.33 -10.27
CA PHE A 307 12.04 -18.74 -10.63
C PHE A 307 13.43 -19.26 -11.01
N GLU A 308 13.72 -20.53 -10.74
CA GLU A 308 15.01 -21.16 -11.04
C GLU A 308 15.09 -21.67 -12.50
N HIS A 309 14.80 -20.79 -13.47
CA HIS A 309 14.95 -21.12 -14.87
C HIS A 309 16.37 -20.79 -15.39
N ALA A 310 16.94 -21.69 -16.18
CA ALA A 310 18.19 -21.42 -16.90
C ALA A 310 17.90 -20.53 -18.12
N LEU A 311 17.86 -19.21 -17.91
CA LEU A 311 17.60 -18.22 -18.95
C LEU A 311 18.81 -17.31 -19.14
N ASP A 312 19.18 -17.11 -20.41
CA ASP A 312 20.16 -16.09 -20.78
C ASP A 312 19.47 -14.72 -20.89
N SER A 313 20.16 -13.67 -20.45
CA SER A 313 19.63 -12.30 -20.49
C SER A 313 19.31 -11.79 -21.89
N SER A 314 19.96 -12.34 -22.92
CA SER A 314 19.68 -12.04 -24.32
C SER A 314 18.25 -12.37 -24.71
N VAL A 315 17.56 -13.30 -24.02
CA VAL A 315 16.15 -13.63 -24.26
C VAL A 315 15.25 -12.40 -24.06
N PHE A 316 15.52 -11.58 -23.05
CA PHE A 316 14.76 -10.35 -22.79
C PHE A 316 15.16 -9.20 -23.71
N ALA A 317 16.44 -9.16 -24.12
CA ALA A 317 16.92 -8.19 -25.09
C ALA A 317 16.31 -8.43 -26.48
N ALA A 318 16.26 -9.70 -26.91
CA ALA A 318 15.73 -10.13 -28.20
C ALA A 318 14.19 -10.15 -28.26
N ALA A 319 13.49 -10.03 -27.13
CA ALA A 319 12.04 -9.93 -27.12
C ALA A 319 11.58 -8.67 -27.86
N GLU A 320 10.64 -8.85 -28.80
CA GLU A 320 10.07 -7.76 -29.58
C GLU A 320 9.35 -6.76 -28.68
N ARG A 321 9.55 -5.46 -28.93
CA ARG A 321 8.88 -4.36 -28.23
C ARG A 321 8.03 -3.60 -29.25
N ARG A 322 6.73 -3.58 -29.03
CA ARG A 322 5.77 -2.82 -29.84
C ARG A 322 5.51 -1.46 -29.22
N ASN A 323 5.43 -1.38 -27.89
CA ASN A 323 5.24 -0.13 -27.17
C ASN A 323 5.84 -0.17 -25.75
N PHE A 324 5.68 0.93 -25.00
CA PHE A 324 6.23 1.08 -23.65
C PHE A 324 5.65 0.09 -22.61
N ILE A 325 4.49 -0.54 -22.89
CA ILE A 325 3.90 -1.55 -22.00
C ILE A 325 4.77 -2.81 -22.01
N ASP A 326 5.29 -3.20 -23.18
CA ASP A 326 6.19 -4.35 -23.32
C ASP A 326 7.44 -4.18 -22.45
N ASP A 327 8.00 -2.98 -22.36
CA ASP A 327 9.14 -2.70 -21.49
C ASP A 327 8.83 -2.96 -20.01
N ASN A 328 7.61 -2.64 -19.57
CA ASN A 328 7.18 -2.89 -18.20
C ASN A 328 6.96 -4.39 -17.94
N ILE A 329 6.34 -5.09 -18.89
CA ILE A 329 6.14 -6.55 -18.81
C ILE A 329 7.49 -7.27 -18.80
N LEU A 330 8.38 -6.95 -19.74
CA LEU A 330 9.70 -7.57 -19.85
C LEU A 330 10.55 -7.32 -18.60
N ARG A 331 10.50 -6.12 -18.02
CA ARG A 331 11.19 -5.83 -16.75
C ARG A 331 10.68 -6.72 -15.61
N GLN A 332 9.38 -6.95 -15.53
CA GLN A 332 8.80 -7.82 -14.50
C GLN A 332 9.13 -9.30 -14.74
N LEU A 333 9.01 -9.79 -15.98
CA LEU A 333 9.38 -11.14 -16.35
C LEU A 333 10.86 -11.41 -16.09
N GLN A 334 11.74 -10.47 -16.45
CA GLN A 334 13.17 -10.57 -16.16
C GLN A 334 13.45 -10.62 -14.67
N ARG A 335 12.79 -9.79 -13.86
CA ARG A 335 12.93 -9.81 -12.39
C ARG A 335 12.53 -11.16 -11.80
N LEU A 336 11.46 -11.76 -12.32
CA LEU A 336 10.99 -13.08 -11.90
C LEU A 336 11.75 -14.23 -12.58
N ASN A 337 12.72 -13.94 -13.44
CA ASN A 337 13.42 -14.92 -14.27
C ASN A 337 12.47 -15.83 -15.06
N LEU A 338 11.43 -15.24 -15.65
CA LEU A 338 10.41 -15.89 -16.47
C LEU A 338 10.64 -15.58 -17.95
N LYS A 339 10.61 -16.61 -18.80
CA LYS A 339 10.75 -16.42 -20.24
C LYS A 339 9.49 -15.72 -20.80
N PRO A 340 9.63 -14.66 -21.63
CA PRO A 340 8.50 -14.12 -22.37
C PRO A 340 7.83 -15.17 -23.23
N SER A 341 6.49 -15.23 -23.17
CA SER A 341 5.71 -16.14 -24.00
C SER A 341 5.94 -15.84 -25.49
N PRO A 342 6.01 -16.86 -26.35
CA PRO A 342 6.07 -16.63 -27.78
C PRO A 342 4.79 -15.92 -28.26
N ARG A 343 4.89 -15.23 -29.40
CA ARG A 343 3.69 -14.70 -30.08
C ARG A 343 2.73 -15.84 -30.38
N CYS A 344 1.44 -15.60 -30.18
CA CYS A 344 0.40 -16.55 -30.57
C CYS A 344 0.35 -16.71 -32.09
N SER A 345 -0.18 -17.85 -32.56
CA SER A 345 -0.44 -18.08 -33.98
C SER A 345 -1.53 -17.14 -34.52
N ASP A 346 -1.63 -17.04 -35.83
CA ASP A 346 -2.60 -16.17 -36.48
C ASP A 346 -4.04 -16.61 -36.23
N GLU A 347 -4.31 -17.91 -36.14
CA GLU A 347 -5.64 -18.47 -35.80
C GLU A 347 -6.08 -18.09 -34.38
N VAL A 348 -5.14 -18.10 -33.43
CA VAL A 348 -5.41 -17.69 -32.05
C VAL A 348 -5.57 -16.17 -31.98
N PHE A 349 -4.73 -15.43 -32.69
CA PHE A 349 -4.77 -13.97 -32.72
C PHE A 349 -6.10 -13.45 -33.27
N ILE A 350 -6.53 -13.91 -34.46
CA ILE A 350 -7.74 -13.39 -35.10
C ILE A 350 -8.99 -13.62 -34.26
N ARG A 351 -9.07 -14.76 -33.56
CA ARG A 351 -10.17 -15.03 -32.63
C ARG A 351 -10.13 -14.09 -31.41
N ARG A 352 -8.95 -13.89 -30.81
CA ARG A 352 -8.81 -13.05 -29.60
C ARG A 352 -9.07 -11.58 -29.91
N VAL A 353 -8.49 -11.05 -30.99
CA VAL A 353 -8.63 -9.64 -31.33
C VAL A 353 -10.08 -9.25 -31.63
N TYR A 354 -10.87 -10.11 -32.29
CA TYR A 354 -12.30 -9.86 -32.49
C TYR A 354 -13.09 -9.84 -31.17
N LEU A 355 -12.84 -10.81 -30.28
CA LEU A 355 -13.52 -10.87 -28.98
C LEU A 355 -13.14 -9.69 -28.09
N ASP A 356 -11.85 -9.36 -28.02
CA ASP A 356 -11.33 -8.32 -27.14
C ASP A 356 -11.69 -6.91 -27.66
N THR A 357 -11.78 -6.72 -28.98
CA THR A 357 -12.01 -5.39 -29.59
C THR A 357 -13.49 -5.09 -29.80
N ILE A 358 -14.27 -6.08 -30.28
CA ILE A 358 -15.67 -5.87 -30.69
C ILE A 358 -16.66 -6.89 -30.11
N GLY A 359 -16.23 -7.75 -29.18
CA GLY A 359 -17.12 -8.67 -28.45
C GLY A 359 -17.74 -9.80 -29.27
N THR A 360 -17.29 -10.03 -30.50
CA THR A 360 -17.86 -11.04 -31.41
C THR A 360 -16.80 -12.03 -31.92
N LEU A 361 -17.22 -13.08 -32.62
CA LEU A 361 -16.31 -13.98 -33.32
C LEU A 361 -16.16 -13.56 -34.78
N PRO A 362 -14.97 -13.75 -35.39
CA PRO A 362 -14.81 -13.55 -36.82
C PRO A 362 -15.61 -14.61 -37.58
N THR A 363 -16.15 -14.22 -38.73
CA THR A 363 -16.79 -15.13 -39.68
C THR A 363 -15.75 -16.06 -40.31
N SER A 364 -16.21 -17.19 -40.84
CA SER A 364 -15.32 -18.12 -41.56
C SER A 364 -14.69 -17.52 -42.82
N ALA A 365 -15.26 -16.45 -43.39
CA ALA A 365 -14.68 -15.73 -44.51
C ALA A 365 -13.52 -14.83 -44.03
N GLU A 366 -13.76 -13.99 -43.02
CA GLU A 366 -12.73 -13.11 -42.42
C GLU A 366 -11.52 -13.90 -41.90
N VAL A 367 -11.75 -15.06 -41.27
CA VAL A 367 -10.64 -15.94 -40.85
C VAL A 367 -9.83 -16.42 -42.04
N ARG A 368 -10.48 -16.91 -43.11
CA ARG A 368 -9.78 -17.41 -44.29
C ARG A 368 -9.00 -16.32 -45.01
N GLU A 369 -9.56 -15.12 -45.10
CA GLU A 369 -8.90 -13.96 -45.68
C GLU A 369 -7.67 -13.54 -44.87
N PHE A 370 -7.80 -13.40 -43.56
CA PHE A 370 -6.69 -13.04 -42.67
C PHE A 370 -5.55 -14.08 -42.67
N LEU A 371 -5.91 -15.37 -42.74
CA LEU A 371 -4.92 -16.46 -42.80
C LEU A 371 -4.23 -16.55 -44.17
N ALA A 372 -4.90 -16.13 -45.24
CA ALA A 372 -4.32 -16.08 -46.58
C ALA A 372 -3.46 -14.81 -46.82
N ASP A 373 -3.63 -13.76 -46.01
CA ASP A 373 -2.81 -12.55 -46.08
C ASP A 373 -1.38 -12.82 -45.56
N GLU A 374 -0.38 -12.52 -46.39
CA GLU A 374 1.05 -12.66 -46.08
C GLU A 374 1.71 -11.31 -45.72
N ALA A 375 0.94 -10.21 -45.69
CA ALA A 375 1.48 -8.91 -45.35
C ALA A 375 2.02 -8.86 -43.91
N ALA A 376 3.20 -8.28 -43.73
CA ALA A 376 3.87 -8.20 -42.43
C ALA A 376 3.08 -7.39 -41.38
N ASP A 377 2.20 -6.49 -41.83
CA ASP A 377 1.36 -5.59 -41.02
C ASP A 377 -0.11 -6.05 -40.95
N LYS A 378 -0.45 -7.26 -41.41
CA LYS A 378 -1.85 -7.74 -41.45
C LYS A 378 -2.57 -7.70 -40.10
N ARG A 379 -1.84 -7.89 -39.00
CA ARG A 379 -2.37 -7.81 -37.64
C ARG A 379 -2.77 -6.38 -37.27
N ASP A 380 -2.00 -5.40 -37.71
CA ASP A 380 -2.31 -3.98 -37.48
C ASP A 380 -3.50 -3.57 -38.34
N LYS A 381 -3.52 -3.97 -39.62
CA LYS A 381 -4.65 -3.73 -40.53
C LYS A 381 -5.97 -4.26 -39.99
N VAL A 382 -6.00 -5.49 -39.45
CA VAL A 382 -7.25 -6.03 -38.87
C VAL A 382 -7.64 -5.30 -37.58
N ILE A 383 -6.68 -4.87 -36.74
CA ILE A 383 -6.98 -4.06 -35.55
C ILE A 383 -7.62 -2.73 -35.96
N GLU A 384 -7.01 -2.00 -36.90
CA GLU A 384 -7.56 -0.73 -37.41
C GLU A 384 -8.94 -0.93 -38.04
N ALA A 385 -9.11 -1.98 -38.85
CA ALA A 385 -10.41 -2.29 -39.44
C ALA A 385 -11.49 -2.63 -38.39
N LEU A 386 -11.11 -3.22 -37.26
CA LEU A 386 -12.04 -3.51 -36.16
C LEU A 386 -12.43 -2.25 -35.39
N PHE A 387 -11.56 -1.25 -35.25
CA PHE A 387 -11.91 0.03 -34.63
C PHE A 387 -12.96 0.80 -35.43
N GLU A 388 -12.94 0.68 -36.76
CA GLU A 388 -13.89 1.33 -37.67
C GLU A 388 -15.27 0.62 -37.72
N ARG A 389 -15.40 -0.54 -37.08
CA ARG A 389 -16.66 -1.29 -37.08
C ARG A 389 -17.67 -0.72 -36.08
N PRO A 390 -18.97 -0.68 -36.43
CA PRO A 390 -20.00 -0.23 -35.49
C PRO A 390 -20.05 -1.08 -34.21
N GLU A 391 -19.72 -2.37 -34.31
CA GLU A 391 -19.66 -3.26 -33.16
C GLU A 391 -18.63 -2.84 -32.10
N PHE A 392 -17.56 -2.14 -32.48
CA PHE A 392 -16.62 -1.55 -31.52
C PHE A 392 -17.35 -0.58 -30.60
N SER A 393 -18.08 0.37 -31.19
CA SER A 393 -18.83 1.37 -30.41
C SER A 393 -19.89 0.71 -29.55
N ASP A 394 -20.62 -0.27 -30.08
CA ASP A 394 -21.66 -0.99 -29.32
C ASP A 394 -21.06 -1.75 -28.12
N PHE A 395 -19.97 -2.48 -28.33
CA PHE A 395 -19.32 -3.30 -27.31
C PHE A 395 -18.74 -2.44 -26.18
N TRP A 396 -18.02 -1.37 -26.50
CA TRP A 396 -17.45 -0.49 -25.48
C TRP A 396 -18.50 0.38 -24.80
N THR A 397 -19.58 0.76 -25.50
CA THR A 397 -20.73 1.42 -24.88
C THR A 397 -21.35 0.56 -23.80
N TYR A 398 -21.48 -0.75 -24.03
CA TYR A 398 -21.96 -1.70 -23.03
C TYR A 398 -21.06 -1.72 -21.79
N HIS A 399 -19.74 -1.82 -21.97
CA HIS A 399 -18.78 -1.78 -20.86
C HIS A 399 -18.85 -0.47 -20.06
N TRP A 400 -18.90 0.67 -20.75
CA TRP A 400 -19.03 1.97 -20.08
C TRP A 400 -20.38 2.14 -19.40
N SER A 401 -21.45 1.60 -19.96
CA SER A 401 -22.78 1.64 -19.35
C SER A 401 -22.82 0.86 -18.03
N ASP A 402 -22.12 -0.28 -17.94
CA ASP A 402 -21.99 -1.05 -16.70
C ASP A 402 -21.18 -0.28 -15.65
N LEU A 403 -20.00 0.25 -16.03
CA LEU A 403 -19.16 1.04 -15.12
C LEU A 403 -19.86 2.30 -14.60
N LEU A 404 -20.66 2.95 -15.44
CA LEU A 404 -21.45 4.14 -15.11
C LEU A 404 -22.81 3.81 -14.49
N MET A 405 -23.06 2.52 -14.18
CA MET A 405 -24.23 2.03 -13.46
C MET A 405 -25.57 2.35 -14.14
N LEU A 406 -25.59 2.38 -15.49
CA LEU A 406 -26.80 2.64 -16.28
C LEU A 406 -27.87 1.59 -15.97
N ASN A 407 -28.88 1.98 -15.19
CA ASN A 407 -29.90 1.06 -14.68
C ASN A 407 -31.32 1.55 -14.99
N ALA A 408 -32.05 0.78 -15.79
CA ALA A 408 -33.42 1.08 -16.18
C ALA A 408 -34.45 0.98 -15.05
N ASN A 409 -34.08 0.44 -13.88
CA ASN A 409 -34.92 0.46 -12.68
C ASN A 409 -34.73 1.73 -11.84
N SER A 410 -33.66 2.49 -12.07
CA SER A 410 -33.28 3.67 -11.26
C SER A 410 -33.69 4.98 -11.90
N VAL A 411 -33.87 5.02 -13.22
CA VAL A 411 -34.25 6.19 -14.01
C VAL A 411 -35.28 5.81 -15.07
N ASN A 412 -36.08 6.79 -15.53
CA ASN A 412 -37.12 6.52 -16.52
C ASN A 412 -36.51 6.05 -17.87
N PRO A 413 -37.26 5.30 -18.72
CA PRO A 413 -36.70 4.74 -19.94
C PRO A 413 -36.13 5.76 -20.95
N GLU A 414 -36.70 6.97 -20.98
CA GLU A 414 -36.24 8.04 -21.88
C GLU A 414 -34.87 8.58 -21.46
N ALA A 415 -34.68 8.79 -20.16
CA ALA A 415 -33.42 9.16 -19.52
C ALA A 415 -32.32 8.09 -19.69
N VAL A 416 -32.68 6.81 -19.54
CA VAL A 416 -31.75 5.69 -19.83
C VAL A 416 -31.27 5.76 -21.28
N ASN A 417 -32.20 5.94 -22.22
CA ASN A 417 -31.88 6.02 -23.64
C ASN A 417 -31.02 7.25 -23.96
N ALA A 418 -31.31 8.40 -23.34
CA ALA A 418 -30.50 9.61 -23.49
C ALA A 418 -29.06 9.39 -22.99
N PHE A 419 -28.88 8.73 -21.84
CA PHE A 419 -27.55 8.45 -21.31
C PHE A 419 -26.81 7.41 -22.17
N TYR A 420 -27.47 6.32 -22.56
CA TYR A 420 -26.89 5.32 -23.46
C TYR A 420 -26.41 5.95 -24.77
N LYS A 421 -27.25 6.76 -25.43
CA LYS A 421 -26.89 7.47 -26.66
C LYS A 421 -25.69 8.39 -26.46
N TRP A 422 -25.67 9.14 -25.35
CA TRP A 422 -24.54 9.99 -25.03
C TRP A 422 -23.24 9.19 -24.86
N ILE A 423 -23.26 8.06 -24.13
CA ILE A 423 -22.09 7.18 -23.97
C ILE A 423 -21.64 6.67 -25.34
N HIS A 424 -22.60 6.17 -26.15
CA HIS A 424 -22.32 5.64 -27.48
C HIS A 424 -21.66 6.66 -28.40
N GLU A 425 -22.21 7.87 -28.46
CA GLU A 425 -21.65 8.98 -29.25
C GLU A 425 -20.21 9.30 -28.82
N ARG A 426 -19.92 9.28 -27.52
CA ARG A 426 -18.57 9.60 -27.01
C ARG A 426 -17.55 8.51 -27.27
N VAL A 427 -17.96 7.25 -27.19
CA VAL A 427 -17.13 6.10 -27.60
C VAL A 427 -16.85 6.16 -29.09
N ALA A 428 -17.88 6.37 -29.92
CA ALA A 428 -17.74 6.45 -31.37
C ALA A 428 -16.86 7.63 -31.84
N GLN A 429 -16.78 8.70 -31.05
CA GLN A 429 -15.93 9.87 -31.32
C GLN A 429 -14.49 9.73 -30.78
N ASP A 430 -14.14 8.60 -30.15
CA ASP A 430 -12.87 8.40 -29.45
C ASP A 430 -12.55 9.57 -28.50
N THR A 431 -13.53 9.94 -27.67
CA THR A 431 -13.42 11.11 -26.80
C THR A 431 -12.28 10.93 -25.79
N PRO A 432 -11.34 11.89 -25.66
CA PRO A 432 -10.28 11.81 -24.67
C PRO A 432 -10.81 11.63 -23.25
N TRP A 433 -10.16 10.77 -22.46
CA TRP A 433 -10.62 10.38 -21.13
C TRP A 433 -10.89 11.57 -20.21
N ASP A 434 -10.03 12.59 -20.21
CA ASP A 434 -10.21 13.77 -19.37
C ASP A 434 -11.47 14.57 -19.74
N GLN A 435 -11.82 14.60 -21.04
CA GLN A 435 -13.03 15.24 -21.53
C GLN A 435 -14.27 14.40 -21.19
N PHE A 436 -14.22 13.09 -21.41
CA PHE A 436 -15.30 12.16 -21.05
C PHE A 436 -15.71 12.29 -19.57
N VAL A 437 -14.72 12.25 -18.66
CA VAL A 437 -14.96 12.41 -17.22
C VAL A 437 -15.47 13.80 -16.88
N ARG A 438 -14.87 14.86 -17.46
CA ARG A 438 -15.30 16.24 -17.20
C ARG A 438 -16.74 16.47 -17.63
N GLU A 439 -17.15 15.96 -18.79
CA GLU A 439 -18.51 16.10 -19.29
C GLU A 439 -19.53 15.44 -18.37
N ILE A 440 -19.20 14.28 -17.77
CA ILE A 440 -20.08 13.62 -16.79
C ILE A 440 -20.12 14.41 -15.48
N VAL A 441 -18.97 14.65 -14.86
CA VAL A 441 -18.89 15.24 -13.50
C VAL A 441 -19.34 16.70 -13.47
N ALA A 442 -19.18 17.44 -14.58
CA ALA A 442 -19.64 18.83 -14.68
C ALA A 442 -21.03 18.95 -15.33
N SER A 443 -21.69 17.84 -15.67
CA SER A 443 -22.97 17.86 -16.39
C SER A 443 -24.07 18.60 -15.63
N ARG A 444 -24.89 19.34 -16.38
CA ARG A 444 -26.06 20.08 -15.88
C ARG A 444 -27.12 20.14 -16.97
N GLY A 445 -28.39 20.23 -16.59
CA GLY A 445 -29.50 20.41 -17.52
C GLY A 445 -30.57 19.33 -17.38
N SER A 446 -31.45 19.26 -18.39
CA SER A 446 -32.47 18.21 -18.50
C SER A 446 -31.80 16.85 -18.70
N ASN A 447 -32.28 15.82 -18.01
CA ASN A 447 -31.73 14.48 -18.12
C ASN A 447 -32.15 13.71 -19.39
N ILE A 448 -33.06 14.28 -20.17
CA ILE A 448 -33.44 13.76 -21.49
C ILE A 448 -32.64 14.45 -22.59
N GLU A 449 -32.33 15.74 -22.42
CA GLU A 449 -31.57 16.51 -23.40
C GLU A 449 -30.05 16.36 -23.20
N GLN A 450 -29.60 16.28 -21.94
CA GLN A 450 -28.21 16.11 -21.55
C GLN A 450 -28.00 14.75 -20.92
N GLY A 451 -27.77 13.72 -21.76
CA GLY A 451 -27.64 12.32 -21.34
C GLY A 451 -26.69 12.08 -20.17
N ALA A 452 -25.52 12.74 -20.16
CA ALA A 452 -24.51 12.63 -19.11
C ALA A 452 -25.02 12.94 -17.68
N THR A 453 -26.04 13.79 -17.54
CA THR A 453 -26.61 14.14 -16.22
C THR A 453 -27.26 12.96 -15.50
N ASN A 454 -27.62 11.90 -16.21
CA ASN A 454 -28.20 10.70 -15.61
C ASN A 454 -27.25 9.95 -14.68
N PHE A 455 -25.95 10.21 -14.77
CA PHE A 455 -24.98 9.78 -13.76
C PHE A 455 -25.40 10.23 -12.34
N TYR A 456 -25.94 11.44 -12.21
CA TYR A 456 -26.50 11.97 -10.96
C TYR A 456 -27.95 11.53 -10.69
N GLY A 457 -28.64 10.98 -11.69
CA GLY A 457 -29.98 10.44 -11.54
C GLY A 457 -29.99 9.12 -10.76
N ILE A 458 -28.92 8.32 -10.89
CA ILE A 458 -28.77 7.00 -10.27
C ILE A 458 -28.39 7.14 -8.78
N HIS A 459 -27.47 8.05 -8.45
CA HIS A 459 -27.00 8.30 -7.09
C HIS A 459 -27.10 9.79 -6.75
N GLN A 460 -27.97 10.12 -5.78
CA GLN A 460 -28.32 11.51 -5.45
C GLN A 460 -27.75 12.01 -4.13
N SER A 461 -27.34 11.10 -3.23
CA SER A 461 -26.69 11.53 -1.99
C SER A 461 -25.22 11.91 -2.27
N PRO A 462 -24.68 12.91 -1.56
CA PRO A 462 -23.27 13.29 -1.72
C PRO A 462 -22.31 12.14 -1.43
N GLU A 463 -22.66 11.28 -0.48
CA GLU A 463 -21.93 10.07 -0.09
C GLU A 463 -21.89 9.04 -1.23
N ASP A 464 -23.05 8.68 -1.78
CA ASP A 464 -23.12 7.67 -2.85
C ASP A 464 -22.36 8.18 -4.09
N MET A 465 -22.51 9.47 -4.43
CA MET A 465 -21.81 10.06 -5.56
C MET A 465 -20.29 10.09 -5.37
N ALA A 466 -19.79 10.36 -4.16
CA ALA A 466 -18.37 10.25 -3.85
C ALA A 466 -17.85 8.82 -4.05
N GLU A 467 -18.62 7.82 -3.65
CA GLU A 467 -18.26 6.41 -3.85
C GLU A 467 -18.27 6.05 -5.35
N THR A 468 -19.33 6.42 -6.09
CA THR A 468 -19.45 6.16 -7.53
C THR A 468 -18.32 6.83 -8.32
N VAL A 469 -18.02 8.11 -8.07
CA VAL A 469 -16.93 8.83 -8.76
C VAL A 469 -15.57 8.21 -8.43
N SER A 470 -15.34 7.82 -7.18
CA SER A 470 -14.08 7.19 -6.77
C SER A 470 -13.86 5.87 -7.49
N GLN A 471 -14.89 5.04 -7.60
CA GLN A 471 -14.81 3.74 -8.26
C GLN A 471 -14.71 3.89 -9.79
N ALA A 472 -15.60 4.68 -10.40
CA ALA A 472 -15.70 4.80 -11.85
C ALA A 472 -14.49 5.50 -12.49
N PHE A 473 -13.91 6.51 -11.81
CA PHE A 473 -12.91 7.38 -12.43
C PHE A 473 -11.54 7.38 -11.76
N LEU A 474 -11.45 7.01 -10.48
CA LEU A 474 -10.17 6.98 -9.77
C LEU A 474 -9.65 5.55 -9.57
N GLY A 475 -10.48 4.53 -9.79
CA GLY A 475 -10.14 3.14 -9.48
C GLY A 475 -9.93 2.90 -7.98
N LEU A 476 -10.59 3.70 -7.13
CA LEU A 476 -10.43 3.69 -5.67
C LEU A 476 -11.71 3.23 -5.00
N SER A 477 -11.58 2.40 -3.95
CA SER A 477 -12.70 2.05 -3.08
C SER A 477 -12.63 2.86 -1.79
N ILE A 478 -13.37 3.97 -1.74
CA ILE A 478 -13.37 4.85 -0.55
C ILE A 478 -14.47 4.49 0.47
N GLY A 479 -15.37 3.56 0.13
CA GLY A 479 -16.59 3.30 0.93
C GLY A 479 -16.34 2.88 2.38
N CYS A 480 -15.27 2.13 2.68
CA CYS A 480 -14.94 1.81 4.07
C CYS A 480 -14.56 3.04 4.90
N ALA A 481 -14.08 4.11 4.25
CA ALA A 481 -13.73 5.37 4.92
C ALA A 481 -14.97 6.09 5.47
N LYS A 482 -16.19 5.71 5.08
CA LYS A 482 -17.45 6.35 5.51
C LYS A 482 -17.71 6.29 7.01
N CYS A 483 -17.31 5.20 7.66
CA CYS A 483 -17.61 4.95 9.08
C CYS A 483 -16.37 5.06 9.99
N HIS A 484 -15.17 4.90 9.43
CA HIS A 484 -13.88 4.89 10.11
C HIS A 484 -12.76 5.12 9.08
N ASN A 485 -11.51 5.36 9.47
CA ASN A 485 -10.41 5.43 8.49
C ASN A 485 -10.28 4.12 7.69
N HIS A 486 -9.95 4.21 6.40
CA HIS A 486 -9.87 3.05 5.52
C HIS A 486 -8.85 2.02 6.06
N PRO A 487 -9.22 0.73 6.18
CA PRO A 487 -8.38 -0.26 6.86
C PRO A 487 -7.15 -0.68 6.05
N LEU A 488 -7.18 -0.45 4.73
CA LEU A 488 -6.20 -0.94 3.75
C LEU A 488 -5.73 0.16 2.79
N GLU A 489 -6.09 1.41 3.04
CA GLU A 489 -5.72 2.55 2.19
C GLU A 489 -5.50 3.77 3.08
N LYS A 490 -4.91 4.82 2.53
CA LYS A 490 -4.55 6.05 3.25
C LYS A 490 -5.73 6.98 3.57
N TRP A 491 -6.94 6.67 3.11
CA TRP A 491 -8.08 7.59 3.20
C TRP A 491 -8.69 7.62 4.59
N THR A 492 -8.84 8.82 5.14
CA THR A 492 -9.46 9.05 6.45
C THR A 492 -10.97 9.27 6.34
N ASN A 493 -11.67 9.14 7.46
CA ASN A 493 -13.10 9.45 7.56
C ASN A 493 -13.39 10.92 7.18
N ASP A 494 -12.57 11.84 7.67
CA ASP A 494 -12.71 13.26 7.35
C ASP A 494 -12.50 13.51 5.85
N GLN A 495 -11.51 12.85 5.23
CA GLN A 495 -11.28 12.97 3.78
C GLN A 495 -12.43 12.41 2.95
N TYR A 496 -13.08 11.31 3.39
CA TYR A 496 -14.28 10.80 2.76
C TYR A 496 -15.39 11.87 2.75
N TYR A 497 -15.69 12.46 3.90
CA TYR A 497 -16.74 13.47 3.98
C TYR A 497 -16.36 14.80 3.31
N ALA A 498 -15.07 15.17 3.30
CA ALA A 498 -14.58 16.31 2.55
C ALA A 498 -14.77 16.12 1.04
N PHE A 499 -14.52 14.91 0.53
CA PHE A 499 -14.76 14.57 -0.87
C PHE A 499 -16.27 14.51 -1.19
N ALA A 500 -17.07 13.86 -0.35
CA ALA A 500 -18.54 13.83 -0.47
C ALA A 500 -19.14 15.25 -0.50
N ASN A 501 -18.60 16.17 0.31
CA ASN A 501 -19.08 17.54 0.36
C ASN A 501 -18.97 18.29 -0.99
N LEU A 502 -18.11 17.86 -1.93
CA LEU A 502 -18.06 18.41 -3.29
C LEU A 502 -19.39 18.22 -4.05
N PHE A 503 -20.16 17.19 -3.70
CA PHE A 503 -21.44 16.85 -4.31
C PHE A 503 -22.64 17.38 -3.53
N SER A 504 -22.44 17.97 -2.35
CA SER A 504 -23.51 18.49 -1.46
C SER A 504 -24.42 19.55 -2.10
N ARG A 505 -23.94 20.22 -3.15
CA ARG A 505 -24.65 21.28 -3.89
C ARG A 505 -25.32 20.80 -5.17
N VAL A 506 -25.18 19.52 -5.53
CA VAL A 506 -25.94 18.94 -6.64
C VAL A 506 -27.41 18.87 -6.23
N ARG A 507 -28.30 19.23 -7.14
CA ARG A 507 -29.75 19.28 -6.91
C ARG A 507 -30.45 18.62 -8.09
N ALA A 508 -31.19 17.55 -7.82
CA ALA A 508 -32.17 17.02 -8.75
C ALA A 508 -33.46 17.83 -8.58
N LYS A 509 -34.02 18.31 -9.69
CA LYS A 509 -35.36 18.88 -9.72
C LYS A 509 -36.23 17.92 -10.51
N GLY A 510 -37.26 17.39 -9.85
CA GLY A 510 -38.25 16.50 -10.46
C GLY A 510 -39.15 17.19 -11.46
#